data_AF-A0A7W2ND92-F1
#
_entry.id   AF-A0A7W2ND92-F1
#
_cell.length_a   1.000
_cell.length_b   1.000
_cell.length_c   1.000
_cell.angle_alpha   90.00
_cell.angle_beta   90.00
_cell.angle_gamma   90.00
#
_symmetry.space_group_name_H-M   'P 1'
#
loop_
_entity.id
_entity.type
_entity.pdbx_description
1 polymer ?
#
loop_
_entity_poly.entity_id
_entity_poly.type
_entity_poly.pdbx_seq_one_letter_code
_entity_poly.pdbx_strand_id
1 'polypeptide(L)'
;MESSSLDINLVLTTISTVSAVVAAYISYRAVKENKTNILLLQRNETANELRHLYCKFQIEYETFYISEYLEKQEVLMSSKYFVEPSLFEKFTLLLVKLHRLEKNSKSNQPIDDLLKEIELLFKQVLPSSRLDR
;
A
#
# COMPACT_ATOMS: atom_id res chain seq x y z
N MET A 1 -33.25 -31.41 -48.51
CA MET A 1 -32.30 -30.28 -48.44
C MET A 1 -32.23 -29.75 -47.00
N GLU A 2 -31.81 -30.57 -46.04
CA GLU A 2 -31.76 -30.19 -44.60
C GLU A 2 -30.37 -30.35 -43.97
N SER A 3 -29.37 -30.81 -44.73
CA SER A 3 -28.02 -31.08 -44.20
C SER A 3 -27.16 -29.83 -44.00
N SER A 4 -27.44 -28.73 -44.70
CA SER A 4 -26.56 -27.55 -44.76
C SER A 4 -26.78 -26.54 -43.63
N SER A 5 -27.93 -26.53 -42.97
CA SER A 5 -28.21 -25.62 -41.84
C SER A 5 -27.59 -26.09 -40.52
N LEU A 6 -27.41 -27.41 -40.35
CA LEU A 6 -26.82 -28.00 -39.15
C LEU A 6 -25.31 -27.67 -39.02
N ASP A 7 -24.59 -27.70 -40.15
CA ASP A 7 -23.14 -27.40 -40.19
C ASP A 7 -22.84 -25.90 -39.98
N ILE A 8 -23.66 -25.00 -40.51
CA ILE A 8 -23.49 -23.55 -40.34
C ILE A 8 -23.70 -23.15 -38.88
N ASN A 9 -24.71 -23.74 -38.22
CA ASN A 9 -24.95 -23.50 -36.80
C ASN A 9 -23.81 -24.05 -35.94
N LEU A 10 -23.27 -25.22 -36.25
CA LEU A 10 -22.11 -25.77 -35.54
C LEU A 10 -20.89 -24.83 -35.63
N VAL A 11 -20.58 -24.35 -36.84
CA VAL A 11 -19.48 -23.41 -37.09
C VAL A 11 -19.69 -22.09 -36.34
N LEU A 12 -20.89 -21.50 -36.43
CA LEU A 12 -21.23 -20.28 -35.68
C LEU A 12 -21.09 -20.47 -34.17
N THR A 13 -21.57 -21.61 -33.64
CA THR A 13 -21.48 -21.90 -32.21
C THR A 13 -20.03 -22.08 -31.77
N THR A 14 -19.20 -22.74 -32.58
CA THR A 14 -17.75 -22.85 -32.28
C THR A 14 -17.05 -21.50 -32.34
N ILE A 15 -17.35 -20.62 -33.31
CA ILE A 15 -16.79 -19.27 -33.39
C ILE A 15 -17.23 -18.46 -32.16
N SER A 16 -18.52 -18.48 -31.80
CA SER A 16 -19.03 -17.79 -30.61
C SER A 16 -18.41 -18.32 -29.31
N THR A 17 -18.17 -19.63 -29.21
CA THR A 17 -17.54 -20.25 -28.03
C THR A 17 -16.07 -19.85 -27.92
N VAL A 18 -15.33 -19.87 -29.03
CA VAL A 18 -13.93 -19.40 -29.06
C VAL A 18 -13.85 -17.92 -28.72
N SER A 19 -14.72 -17.08 -29.29
CA SER A 19 -14.80 -15.65 -28.97
C SER A 19 -15.14 -15.41 -27.49
N ALA A 20 -16.06 -16.19 -26.90
CA ALA A 20 -16.40 -16.07 -25.49
C ALA A 20 -15.24 -16.44 -24.57
N VAL A 21 -14.48 -17.50 -24.91
CA VAL A 21 -13.28 -17.90 -24.16
C VAL A 21 -12.19 -16.82 -24.24
N VAL A 22 -11.95 -16.25 -25.42
CA VAL A 22 -10.98 -15.15 -25.59
C VAL A 22 -11.41 -13.91 -24.81
N ALA A 23 -12.69 -13.53 -24.86
CA ALA A 23 -13.22 -12.42 -24.08
C ALA A 23 -13.07 -12.66 -22.57
N ALA A 24 -13.42 -13.85 -22.08
CA ALA A 24 -13.26 -14.20 -20.67
C ALA A 24 -11.78 -14.15 -20.23
N TYR A 25 -10.86 -14.62 -21.07
CA TYR A 25 -9.42 -14.53 -20.79
C TYR A 25 -8.92 -13.08 -20.74
N ILE A 26 -9.35 -12.22 -21.69
CA ILE A 26 -9.00 -10.79 -21.70
C ILE A 26 -9.58 -10.09 -20.48
N SER A 27 -10.84 -10.34 -20.13
CA SER A 27 -11.47 -9.78 -18.92
C SER A 27 -10.75 -10.22 -17.65
N TYR A 28 -10.37 -11.50 -17.55
CA TYR A 28 -9.58 -12.00 -16.42
C TYR A 28 -8.21 -11.30 -16.33
N ARG A 29 -7.50 -11.17 -17.45
CA ARG A 29 -6.23 -10.42 -17.55
C ARG A 29 -6.39 -8.97 -17.09
N ALA A 30 -7.42 -8.27 -17.59
CA ALA A 30 -7.69 -6.88 -17.23
C ALA A 30 -8.02 -6.72 -15.74
N VAL A 31 -8.83 -7.61 -15.16
CA VAL A 31 -9.12 -7.60 -13.72
C VAL A 31 -7.86 -7.87 -12.90
N LYS A 32 -7.03 -8.81 -13.32
CA LYS A 32 -5.76 -9.14 -12.64
C LYS A 32 -4.80 -7.94 -12.67
N GLU A 33 -4.62 -7.31 -13.82
CA GLU A 33 -3.78 -6.12 -13.96
C GLU A 33 -4.32 -4.94 -13.15
N ASN A 34 -5.63 -4.70 -13.18
CA ASN A 34 -6.25 -3.64 -12.38
C ASN A 34 -6.01 -3.86 -10.88
N LYS A 35 -6.16 -5.09 -10.37
CA LYS A 35 -5.85 -5.42 -8.97
C LYS A 35 -4.39 -5.15 -8.64
N THR A 36 -3.45 -5.53 -9.50
CA THR A 36 -2.03 -5.24 -9.31
C THR A 36 -1.76 -3.74 -9.28
N ASN A 37 -2.37 -2.97 -10.18
CA ASN A 37 -2.23 -1.52 -10.24
C ASN A 37 -2.76 -0.84 -8.97
N ILE A 38 -3.90 -1.29 -8.45
CA ILE A 38 -4.47 -0.78 -7.19
C ILE A 38 -3.52 -1.06 -6.02
N LEU A 39 -2.96 -2.28 -5.93
CA LEU A 39 -2.01 -2.61 -4.85
C LEU A 39 -0.72 -1.79 -4.95
N LEU A 40 -0.20 -1.57 -6.16
CA LEU A 40 0.97 -0.71 -6.37
C LEU A 40 0.67 0.75 -6.00
N LEU A 41 -0.51 1.26 -6.37
CA LEU A 41 -0.96 2.59 -5.99
C LEU A 41 -1.01 2.75 -4.46
N GLN A 42 -1.66 1.82 -3.76
CA GLN A 42 -1.78 1.83 -2.30
C GLN A 42 -0.41 1.76 -1.59
N ARG A 43 0.52 0.95 -2.11
CA ARG A 43 1.90 0.88 -1.61
C ARG A 43 2.66 2.19 -1.83
N ASN A 44 2.51 2.80 -3.00
CA ASN A 44 3.14 4.08 -3.33
C ASN A 44 2.61 5.22 -2.46
N GLU A 45 1.29 5.26 -2.23
CA GLU A 45 0.66 6.22 -1.33
C GLU A 45 1.20 6.07 0.10
N THR A 46 1.24 4.85 0.63
CA THR A 46 1.81 4.56 1.96
C THR A 46 3.26 5.00 2.07
N ALA A 47 4.08 4.70 1.05
CA ALA A 47 5.47 5.13 1.00
C ALA A 47 5.63 6.65 0.93
N ASN A 48 4.72 7.33 0.25
CA ASN A 48 4.71 8.79 0.17
C ASN A 48 4.37 9.42 1.51
N GLU A 49 3.34 8.90 2.19
CA GLU A 49 2.93 9.37 3.51
C GLU A 49 4.00 9.12 4.57
N LEU A 50 4.66 7.96 4.52
CA LEU A 50 5.78 7.65 5.40
C LEU A 50 6.95 8.62 5.19
N ARG A 51 7.26 8.94 3.93
CA ARG A 51 8.32 9.91 3.60
C ARG A 51 7.95 11.31 4.08
N HIS A 52 6.69 11.71 3.92
CA HIS A 52 6.19 12.97 4.42
C HIS A 52 6.34 13.04 5.95
N LEU A 53 5.89 12.01 6.67
CA LEU A 53 6.07 11.91 8.12
C LEU A 53 7.54 12.01 8.53
N TYR A 54 8.44 11.32 7.82
CA TYR A 54 9.87 11.41 8.11
C TYR A 54 10.41 12.82 7.89
N CYS A 55 10.07 13.48 6.78
CA CYS A 55 10.49 14.85 6.53
C CYS A 55 10.01 15.80 7.62
N LYS A 56 8.76 15.65 8.07
CA LYS A 56 8.20 16.46 9.16
C LYS A 56 8.87 16.17 10.50
N PHE A 57 9.09 14.90 10.80
CA PHE A 57 9.85 14.48 11.97
C PHE A 57 11.27 15.05 11.97
N GLN A 58 11.95 15.15 10.82
CA GLN A 58 13.28 15.76 10.74
C GLN A 58 13.28 17.27 10.93
N ILE A 59 12.19 17.96 10.55
CA ILE A 59 12.05 19.42 10.71
C ILE A 59 11.68 19.77 12.16
N GLU A 60 10.72 19.06 12.74
CA GLU A 60 10.12 19.37 14.04
C GLU A 60 10.80 18.61 15.19
N TYR A 61 11.39 17.45 14.91
CA TYR A 61 12.20 16.60 15.79
C TYR A 61 11.69 16.47 17.24
N GLU A 62 12.14 17.35 18.15
CA GLU A 62 11.75 17.35 19.57
C GLU A 62 10.30 17.82 19.81
N THR A 63 9.78 18.66 18.93
CA THR A 63 8.42 19.22 18.99
C THR A 63 7.45 18.49 18.06
N PHE A 64 7.85 17.34 17.50
CA PHE A 64 7.01 16.58 16.60
C PHE A 64 5.83 15.91 17.35
N TYR A 65 4.60 16.19 16.90
CA TYR A 65 3.39 15.58 17.46
C TYR A 65 2.66 14.76 16.40
N ILE A 66 2.63 13.45 16.61
CA ILE A 66 2.00 12.53 15.66
C ILE A 66 0.48 12.74 15.59
N SER A 67 -0.14 13.27 16.65
CA SER A 67 -1.55 13.64 16.67
C SER A 67 -1.96 14.70 15.64
N GLU A 68 -1.02 15.49 15.11
CA GLU A 68 -1.28 16.45 14.02
C GLU A 68 -1.39 15.77 12.64
N TYR A 69 -1.04 14.48 12.54
CA TYR A 69 -0.94 13.73 11.29
C TYR A 69 -1.89 12.52 11.24
N LEU A 70 -3.12 12.66 11.75
CA LEU A 70 -4.11 11.56 11.86
C LEU A 70 -4.36 10.83 10.52
N GLU A 71 -4.53 11.57 9.43
CA GLU A 71 -4.75 10.99 8.09
C GLU A 71 -3.58 10.08 7.67
N LYS A 72 -2.34 10.47 8.01
CA LYS A 72 -1.14 9.68 7.70
C LYS A 72 -1.07 8.41 8.54
N GLN A 73 -1.52 8.49 9.80
CA GLN A 73 -1.66 7.31 10.65
C GLN A 73 -2.68 6.34 10.06
N GLU A 74 -3.82 6.83 9.57
CA GLU A 74 -4.85 5.99 8.94
C GLU A 74 -4.32 5.25 7.72
N VAL A 75 -3.61 5.95 6.82
CA VAL A 75 -2.96 5.32 5.66
C VAL A 75 -2.00 4.21 6.09
N LEU A 76 -1.11 4.48 7.06
CA LEU A 76 -0.19 3.47 7.60
C LEU A 76 -0.93 2.28 8.22
N MET A 77 -2.03 2.51 8.94
CA MET A 77 -2.83 1.44 9.56
C MET A 77 -3.58 0.60 8.51
N SER A 78 -4.09 1.24 7.46
CA SER A 78 -4.75 0.55 6.34
C SER A 78 -3.80 -0.36 5.55
N SER A 79 -2.49 -0.09 5.63
CA SER A 79 -1.46 -0.83 4.89
C SER A 79 -1.39 -2.32 5.22
N LYS A 80 -1.94 -2.76 6.36
CA LYS A 80 -2.08 -4.16 6.78
C LYS A 80 -2.60 -5.08 5.67
N TYR A 81 -3.45 -4.58 4.77
CA TYR A 81 -4.09 -5.39 3.73
C TYR A 81 -3.24 -5.56 2.47
N PHE A 82 -2.19 -4.76 2.28
CA PHE A 82 -1.45 -4.71 1.01
C PHE A 82 0.08 -4.64 1.16
N VAL A 83 0.62 -4.54 2.38
CA VAL A 83 2.05 -4.66 2.67
C VAL A 83 2.39 -5.97 3.39
N GLU A 84 3.67 -6.32 3.44
CA GLU A 84 4.11 -7.50 4.17
C GLU A 84 3.87 -7.34 5.68
N PRO A 85 3.45 -8.41 6.40
CA PRO A 85 3.18 -8.34 7.84
C PRO A 85 4.35 -7.80 8.66
N SER A 86 5.58 -8.20 8.32
CA SER A 86 6.81 -7.74 8.98
C SER A 86 7.03 -6.22 8.82
N LEU A 87 6.67 -5.66 7.67
CA LEU A 87 6.75 -4.22 7.42
C LEU A 87 5.63 -3.49 8.18
N PHE A 88 4.42 -4.06 8.21
CA PHE A 88 3.30 -3.51 8.96
C PHE A 88 3.56 -3.46 10.48
N GLU A 89 4.20 -4.50 11.03
CA GLU A 89 4.64 -4.51 12.44
C GLU A 89 5.59 -3.35 12.73
N LYS A 90 6.52 -3.06 11.81
CA LYS A 90 7.43 -1.91 11.96
C LYS A 90 6.69 -0.57 11.87
N PHE A 91 5.70 -0.42 10.99
CA PHE A 91 4.86 0.78 10.96
C PHE A 91 4.11 0.98 12.28
N THR A 92 3.55 -0.10 12.82
CA THR A 92 2.85 -0.06 14.11
C THR A 92 3.80 0.34 15.24
N LEU A 93 4.99 -0.25 15.29
CA LEU A 93 6.02 0.08 16.28
C LEU A 93 6.47 1.54 16.17
N LEU A 94 6.65 2.04 14.94
CA LEU A 94 6.98 3.43 14.67
C LEU A 94 5.90 4.36 15.23
N LEU A 95 4.62 4.10 14.91
CA LEU A 95 3.50 4.90 15.42
C LEU A 95 3.44 4.89 16.95
N VAL A 96 3.60 3.72 17.58
CA VAL A 96 3.62 3.59 19.04
C VAL A 96 4.73 4.46 19.66
N LYS A 97 5.93 4.46 19.08
CA LYS A 97 7.04 5.27 19.58
C LYS A 97 6.83 6.76 19.34
N LEU A 98 6.26 7.16 18.20
CA LEU A 98 5.90 8.55 17.93
C LEU A 98 4.82 9.06 18.91
N HIS A 99 3.84 8.24 19.26
CA HIS A 99 2.87 8.55 20.32
C HIS A 99 3.54 8.66 21.69
N ARG A 100 4.51 7.80 21.99
CA ARG A 100 5.31 7.89 23.22
C ARG A 100 6.16 9.16 23.25
N LEU A 101 6.72 9.57 22.11
CA LEU A 101 7.51 10.79 21.98
C LEU A 101 6.65 12.01 22.33
N GLU A 102 5.47 12.12 21.72
CA GLU A 102 4.53 13.18 22.00
C GLU A 102 4.14 13.23 23.48
N LYS A 103 3.83 12.06 24.07
CA LYS A 103 3.51 11.97 25.51
C LYS A 103 4.67 12.43 26.40
N ASN A 104 5.88 11.99 26.10
CA ASN A 104 7.09 12.31 26.87
C ASN A 104 7.44 13.79 26.76
N SER A 105 7.36 14.35 25.54
CA SER A 105 7.57 15.78 25.26
C SER A 105 6.59 16.65 26.06
N LYS A 106 5.29 16.31 26.05
CA LYS A 106 4.26 16.99 26.85
C LYS A 106 4.46 16.87 28.37
N SER A 107 5.18 15.85 28.82
CA SER A 107 5.40 15.56 30.26
C SER A 107 6.80 15.93 30.74
N ASN A 108 7.60 16.65 29.92
CA ASN A 108 9.01 16.96 30.18
C ASN A 108 9.86 15.74 30.60
N GLN A 109 9.56 14.57 30.02
CA GLN A 109 10.36 13.36 30.20
C GLN A 109 11.51 13.31 29.20
N PRO A 110 12.61 12.59 29.49
CA PRO A 110 13.71 12.43 28.56
C PRO A 110 13.25 11.76 27.25
N ILE A 111 13.66 12.35 26.12
CA ILE A 111 13.27 11.91 24.77
C ILE A 111 14.45 11.52 23.87
N ASP A 112 15.71 11.83 24.23
CA ASP A 112 16.89 11.66 23.38
C ASP A 112 17.07 10.24 22.83
N ASP A 113 16.94 9.23 23.69
CA ASP A 113 17.07 7.83 23.28
C ASP A 113 15.89 7.40 22.38
N LEU A 114 14.69 7.91 22.68
CA LEU A 114 13.49 7.62 21.92
C LEU A 114 13.56 8.24 20.52
N LEU A 115 14.09 9.45 20.38
CA LEU A 115 14.32 10.12 19.11
C LEU A 115 15.25 9.31 18.20
N LYS A 116 16.36 8.79 18.76
CA LYS A 116 17.30 7.92 18.03
C LYS A 116 16.63 6.61 17.57
N GLU A 117 15.83 5.99 18.44
CA GLU A 117 15.09 4.77 18.09
C GLU A 117 14.07 5.02 16.97
N ILE A 118 13.36 6.16 17.01
CA ILE A 118 12.40 6.57 15.98
C ILE A 118 13.12 6.82 14.66
N GLU A 119 14.26 7.52 14.69
CA GLU A 119 15.06 7.79 13.49
C GLU A 119 15.55 6.48 12.85
N LEU A 120 16.05 5.54 13.66
CA LEU A 120 16.46 4.22 13.19
C LEU A 120 15.29 3.46 12.55
N LEU A 121 14.10 3.50 13.18
CA LEU A 121 12.92 2.85 12.62
C LEU A 121 12.48 3.48 11.31
N PHE A 122 12.43 4.81 11.20
CA PHE A 122 12.16 5.48 9.94
C PHE A 122 13.12 5.01 8.84
N LYS A 123 14.42 4.94 9.11
CA LYS A 123 15.41 4.42 8.15
C LYS A 123 15.17 2.96 7.75
N GLN A 124 14.62 2.14 8.65
CA GLN A 124 14.29 0.73 8.35
C GLN A 124 13.00 0.55 7.56
N VAL A 125 12.06 1.49 7.66
CA VAL A 125 10.75 1.40 7.00
C VAL A 125 10.64 2.25 5.75
N LEU A 126 11.50 3.26 5.60
CA LEU A 126 11.59 4.05 4.38
C LEU A 126 12.02 3.15 3.23
N PRO A 127 11.32 3.22 2.09
CA PRO A 127 11.75 2.50 0.90
C PRO A 127 13.17 2.97 0.51
N SER A 128 14.09 2.03 0.38
CA SER A 128 15.45 2.28 -0.13
C SER A 128 15.46 2.76 -1.59
N SER A 129 14.35 2.57 -2.29
CA SER A 129 14.13 2.98 -3.68
C SER A 129 12.65 3.28 -3.91
N ARG A 130 12.38 4.13 -4.91
CA ARG A 130 11.06 4.38 -5.47
C ARG A 130 10.39 3.04 -5.86
N LEU A 131 9.21 2.76 -5.31
CA LEU A 131 8.47 1.50 -5.49
C LEU A 131 7.82 1.37 -6.89
N ASP A 132 7.97 2.39 -7.73
CA ASP A 132 7.51 2.44 -9.13
C ASP A 132 8.58 2.03 -10.16
N ARG A 133 9.67 1.38 -9.73
CA ARG A 133 10.69 0.79 -10.63
C ARG A 133 10.51 -0.70 -10.82
#